data_AF-A0AAW9GK07-F1
#
_entry.id   AF-A0AAW9GK07-F1
#
_cell.length_a   1.000
_cell.length_b   1.000
_cell.length_c   1.000
_cell.angle_alpha   90.00
_cell.angle_beta   90.00
_cell.angle_gamma   90.00
#
_symmetry.space_group_name_H-M   'P 1'
#
loop_
_entity.id
_entity.type
_entity.pdbx_description
1 polymer ?
#
loop_
_entity_poly.entity_id
_entity_poly.type
_entity_poly.pdbx_seq_one_letter_code
_entity_poly.pdbx_strand_id
1 'polypeptide(L)' 'MNVKQADIDMYTFVVTYELPPMEGTLNVDINAKDEHEALYIVRNFLYRAAIVHGAKPKYY' A
#
# COMPACT_ATOMS: atom_id res chain seq x y z
N MET A 1 25.36 16.88 10.52
CA MET A 1 24.88 15.50 10.78
C MET A 1 24.62 14.86 9.44
N ASN A 2 25.42 13.87 9.05
CA ASN A 2 25.24 13.16 7.79
C ASN A 2 24.20 12.06 8.06
N VAL A 3 22.94 12.31 7.69
CA VAL A 3 21.90 11.30 7.81
C VAL A 3 22.22 10.25 6.75
N LYS A 4 22.75 9.10 7.17
CA LYS A 4 22.87 7.94 6.27
C LYS A 4 21.45 7.58 5.87
N GLN A 5 21.06 7.97 4.66
CA GLN A 5 19.86 7.48 4.04
C GLN A 5 20.08 5.96 3.92
N ALA A 6 19.40 5.19 4.75
CA ALA A 6 19.32 3.76 4.51
C ALA A 6 18.60 3.65 3.17
N ASP A 7 19.32 3.19 2.13
CA ASP A 7 18.71 2.69 0.90
C ASP A 7 17.90 1.46 1.31
N ILE A 8 16.69 1.71 1.81
CA ILE A 8 15.67 0.70 1.94
C ILE A 8 15.10 0.60 0.54
N ASP A 9 15.36 -0.52 -0.15
CA ASP A 9 14.79 -0.78 -1.46
C ASP A 9 13.26 -0.63 -1.36
N MET A 10 12.73 0.46 -1.88
CA MET A 10 11.29 0.71 -1.92
C MET A 10 10.74 0.21 -3.24
N TYR A 11 9.85 -0.75 -3.17
CA TYR A 11 9.14 -1.29 -4.32
C TYR A 11 7.75 -0.67 -4.39
N THR A 12 7.24 -0.48 -5.61
CA THR A 12 5.85 -0.06 -5.80
C THR A 12 4.95 -1.29 -5.74
N PHE A 13 3.96 -1.27 -4.84
CA PHE A 13 2.90 -2.26 -4.75
C PHE A 13 1.57 -1.64 -5.18
N VAL A 14 0.79 -2.39 -5.96
CA VAL A 14 -0.61 -2.07 -6.22
C VAL A 14 -1.45 -2.73 -5.14
N VAL A 15 -2.13 -1.92 -4.33
CA VAL A 15 -3.04 -2.40 -3.27
C VAL A 15 -4.47 -2.23 -3.73
N THR A 16 -5.25 -3.30 -3.65
CA THR A 16 -6.67 -3.33 -4.03
C THR A 16 -7.54 -3.30 -2.78
N TYR A 17 -8.48 -2.35 -2.70
CA TYR A 17 -9.43 -2.24 -1.59
C TYR A 17 -10.82 -1.76 -2.04
N GLU A 18 -11.83 -1.99 -1.20
CA GLU A 18 -13.20 -1.53 -1.35
C GLU A 18 -13.57 -0.57 -0.21
N LEU A 19 -14.34 0.47 -0.51
CA LEU A 19 -14.86 1.45 0.47
C LEU A 19 -16.39 1.43 0.48
N PRO A 20 -17.05 0.68 1.37
CA PRO A 20 -18.51 0.67 1.45
C PRO A 20 -19.07 2.08 1.73
N PRO A 21 -20.16 2.51 1.07
CA PRO A 21 -21.02 1.75 0.14
C PRO A 21 -20.63 1.90 -1.35
N MET A 22 -19.40 2.30 -1.67
CA MET A 22 -18.97 2.44 -3.08
C MET A 22 -19.04 1.10 -3.80
N GLU A 23 -19.61 1.11 -5.02
CA GLU A 23 -19.53 -0.01 -5.94
C GLU A 23 -18.15 -0.01 -6.62
N GLY A 24 -17.36 -1.06 -6.38
CA GLY A 24 -16.11 -1.33 -7.08
C GLY A 24 -14.86 -1.33 -6.21
N THR A 25 -13.73 -1.64 -6.84
CA THR A 25 -12.42 -1.73 -6.16
C THR A 25 -11.49 -0.61 -6.63
N LEU A 26 -10.71 -0.08 -5.69
CA LEU A 26 -9.69 0.94 -5.93
C LEU A 26 -8.31 0.29 -5.87
N ASN A 27 -7.47 0.64 -6.86
CA ASN A 27 -6.08 0.25 -6.92
C ASN A 27 -5.20 1.47 -6.62
N VAL A 28 -4.32 1.37 -5.64
CA VAL A 28 -3.40 2.46 -5.26
C VAL A 28 -1.96 1.95 -5.28
N ASP A 29 -1.09 2.74 -5.90
CA ASP A 29 0.34 2.53 -5.90
C ASP A 29 0.93 2.97 -4.55
N ILE A 30 1.64 2.08 -3.87
CA ILE A 30 2.26 2.30 -2.57
C ILE A 30 3.73 1.93 -2.65
N ASN A 31 4.61 2.86 -2.30
CA ASN A 31 6.02 2.57 -2.13
C ASN A 31 6.23 1.97 -0.73
N ALA A 32 6.73 0.75 -0.68
CA ALA A 32 7.01 0.03 0.56
C ALA A 32 8.19 -0.92 0.36
N LYS A 33 8.86 -1.31 1.43
CA LYS A 33 9.98 -2.28 1.38
C LYS A 33 9.51 -3.70 1.07
N ASP A 34 8.27 -4.02 1.44
CA ASP A 34 7.65 -5.34 1.29
C ASP A 34 6.12 -5.23 1.26
N GLU A 35 5.45 -6.34 0.95
CA GLU A 35 4.00 -6.42 0.87
C GLU A 35 3.31 -6.11 2.22
N HIS A 36 3.93 -6.52 3.33
CA HIS A 36 3.39 -6.29 4.67
C HIS A 36 3.35 -4.80 5.02
N GLU A 37 4.40 -4.08 4.68
CA GLU A 37 4.48 -2.63 4.88
C GLU A 37 3.51 -1.90 3.95
N ALA A 38 3.35 -2.34 2.70
CA ALA A 38 2.34 -1.79 1.79
C ALA A 38 0.92 -1.92 2.35
N LEU A 39 0.56 -3.11 2.87
CA LEU A 39 -0.72 -3.36 3.52
C LEU A 39 -0.89 -2.56 4.82
N TYR A 40 0.18 -2.42 5.61
CA TYR A 40 0.16 -1.62 6.84
C TYR A 40 -0.12 -0.14 6.55
N ILE A 41 0.56 0.44 5.57
CA ILE A 41 0.36 1.84 5.16
C ILE A 41 -1.09 2.06 4.74
N VAL A 42 -1.61 1.20 3.84
CA VAL A 42 -2.98 1.34 3.34
C VAL A 42 -4.01 1.17 4.44
N ARG A 43 -3.84 0.20 5.35
CA ARG A 43 -4.76 0.03 6.49
C ARG A 43 -4.77 1.21 7.46
N ASN A 44 -3.66 1.94 7.60
CA ASN A 44 -3.61 3.15 8.42
C ASN A 44 -4.19 4.37 7.71
N PHE A 45 -4.11 4.41 6.37
CA PHE A 45 -4.61 5.53 5.59
C PHE A 45 -6.13 5.45 5.33
N LEU A 46 -6.66 4.22 5.19
CA LEU A 46 -8.08 4.00 4.91
C LEU A 46 -8.95 4.13 6.16
N TYR A 47 -10.21 4.52 5.95
CA TYR A 47 -11.24 4.45 6.98
C TYR A 47 -11.40 3.02 7.50
N ARG A 48 -11.73 2.86 8.79
CA ARG A 48 -11.93 1.54 9.44
C ARG A 48 -12.89 0.60 8.70
N ALA A 49 -13.83 1.14 7.94
CA ALA A 49 -14.80 0.37 7.17
C ALA A 49 -14.26 -0.18 5.83
N ALA A 50 -13.06 0.24 5.41
CA ALA A 50 -12.46 -0.22 4.16
C ALA A 50 -12.05 -1.69 4.23
N ILE A 51 -12.28 -2.40 3.14
CA ILE A 51 -11.95 -3.82 3.00
C ILE A 51 -10.73 -3.93 2.09
N VAL A 52 -9.58 -4.33 2.62
CA VAL A 52 -8.36 -4.52 1.82
C VAL A 52 -8.31 -5.95 1.29
N HIS A 53 -8.30 -6.11 -0.04
CA HIS A 53 -8.30 -7.42 -0.70
C HIS A 53 -6.89 -8.01 -0.86
N GLY A 54 -5.86 -7.16 -0.97
CA GLY A 54 -4.47 -7.60 -1.06
C GLY A 54 -3.56 -6.56 -1.70
N ALA A 55 -2.26 -6.88 -1.73
CA ALA A 55 -1.22 -6.07 -2.37
C ALA A 55 -0.44 -6.94 -3.34
N LYS A 56 -0.04 -6.38 -4.49
CA LYS A 56 0.81 -7.07 -5.47
C LYS A 56 1.96 -6.16 -5.90
N PRO A 57 3.19 -6.65 -6.03
CA PRO A 57 4.28 -5.85 -6.56
C PRO A 57 3.96 -5.43 -8.00
N LYS A 58 4.21 -4.15 -8.30
CA LYS A 58 4.06 -3.58 -9.63
C LYS A 58 5.32 -3.92 -10.42
N TYR A 59 5.24 -5.01 -11.18
CA TYR A 59 6.27 -5.32 -12.17
C TYR A 59 6.12 -4.34 -13.33
N TYR A 60 7.12 -3.49 -13.56
CA TYR A 60 7.22 -2.66 -14.76
C TYR A 60 7.67 -3.49 -15.96
#